data_AF-A0A1W9SLN6-F1
#
_entry.id   AF-A0A1W9SLN6-F1
#
_cell.length_a   1.000
_cell.length_b   1.000
_cell.length_c   1.000
_cell.angle_alpha   90.00
_cell.angle_beta   90.00
_cell.angle_gamma   90.00
#
_symmetry.space_group_name_H-M   'P 1'
#
loop_
_entity.id
_entity.type
_entity.pdbx_description
1 polymer ?
#
loop_
_entity_poly.entity_id
_entity_poly.type
_entity_poly.pdbx_seq_one_letter_code
_entity_poly.pdbx_strand_id
1 'polypeptide(L)'
;YEKVRPWGFWKPVYEKLKIKNPDAKPNNEFGKDMLNSVVGIIWQMTMVLMPIYLIIREIQDMLICIVIFVMTSIFLKFNWYNKLKDFPD
;
A
#
# COMPACT_ATOMS: atom_id res chain seq x y z
N TYR A 1 14.19 5.31 -12.95
CA TYR A 1 13.63 6.53 -12.32
C TYR A 1 12.41 7.10 -13.06
N GLU A 2 12.13 6.66 -14.29
CA GLU A 2 10.98 7.12 -15.08
C GLU A 2 9.66 6.40 -14.73
N LYS A 3 9.73 5.21 -14.13
CA LYS A 3 8.56 4.38 -13.77
C LYS A 3 7.89 4.76 -12.45
N VAL A 4 8.56 5.51 -11.57
CA VAL A 4 8.02 5.86 -10.24
C VAL A 4 7.52 7.27 -10.30
N ARG A 5 6.20 7.47 -10.35
CA ARG A 5 5.63 8.82 -10.32
C ARG A 5 5.84 9.41 -8.92
N PRO A 6 6.73 10.39 -8.74
CA PRO A 6 7.08 10.90 -7.43
C PRO A 6 5.85 11.52 -6.75
N TRP A 7 5.65 11.15 -5.49
CA TRP A 7 4.51 11.48 -4.64
C TRP A 7 4.79 12.75 -3.83
N GLY A 8 3.78 13.60 -3.63
CA GLY A 8 3.73 14.74 -2.68
C GLY A 8 5.05 15.32 -2.17
N PHE A 9 5.65 14.70 -1.14
CA PHE A 9 6.91 15.11 -0.50
C PHE A 9 8.12 15.17 -1.46
N TRP A 10 8.05 14.47 -2.59
CA TRP A 10 9.05 14.42 -3.66
C TRP A 10 8.77 15.43 -4.78
N LYS A 11 7.90 16.42 -4.56
CA LYS A 11 7.71 17.60 -5.42
C LYS A 11 9.04 18.21 -5.93
N PRO A 12 10.08 18.43 -5.10
CA PRO A 12 11.36 18.97 -5.60
C PRO A 12 12.10 18.00 -6.54
N VAL A 13 11.81 16.70 -6.49
CA VAL A 13 12.37 15.70 -7.41
C VAL A 13 11.55 15.63 -8.69
N TYR A 14 10.22 15.81 -8.61
CA TYR A 14 9.36 15.97 -9.79
C TYR A 14 9.75 17.21 -10.62
N GLU A 15 10.04 18.34 -9.98
CA GLU A 15 10.49 19.56 -10.68
C GLU A 15 11.82 19.34 -11.41
N LYS A 16 12.78 18.63 -10.78
CA LYS A 16 14.05 18.25 -11.42
C LYS A 16 13.86 17.27 -12.59
N LEU A 17 12.88 16.37 -12.50
CA LEU A 17 12.52 15.43 -13.58
C LEU A 17 11.82 16.14 -14.74
N LYS A 18 10.95 17.12 -14.46
CA LYS A 18 10.25 17.91 -15.48
C LYS A 18 11.20 18.74 -16.36
N ILE A 19 12.35 19.14 -15.82
CA ILE A 19 13.43 19.80 -16.58
C ILE A 19 14.03 18.85 -17.62
N LYS A 20 14.07 17.54 -17.35
CA LYS A 20 14.61 16.51 -18.25
C LYS A 20 13.57 15.87 -19.17
N ASN A 21 12.30 15.81 -18.75
CA ASN A 21 11.22 15.21 -19.53
C ASN A 21 9.90 16.01 -19.37
N PRO A 22 9.51 16.85 -20.36
CA PRO A 22 8.37 17.77 -20.25
C PRO A 22 6.99 17.12 -20.09
N ASP A 23 6.83 15.87 -20.53
CA ASP A 23 5.56 15.12 -20.50
C ASP A 23 5.24 14.45 -19.15
N ALA A 24 6.08 14.66 -18.14
CA ALA A 24 5.88 14.10 -16.81
C ALA A 24 4.58 14.63 -16.18
N LYS A 25 3.51 13.84 -16.15
CA LYS A 25 2.24 14.18 -15.49
C LYS A 25 2.37 14.04 -13.96
N PRO A 26 1.85 14.99 -13.17
CA PRO A 26 1.86 14.89 -11.71
C PRO A 26 0.95 13.74 -11.25
N ASN A 27 1.38 13.00 -10.21
CA ASN A 27 0.56 11.92 -9.65
C ASN A 27 -0.58 12.52 -8.81
N ASN A 28 -1.82 12.44 -9.30
CA ASN A 28 -3.01 12.88 -8.57
C ASN A 28 -3.61 11.75 -7.70
N GLU A 29 -3.00 10.56 -7.68
CA GLU A 29 -3.51 9.40 -6.94
C GLU A 29 -2.97 9.27 -5.50
N PHE A 30 -2.33 10.32 -4.98
CA PHE A 30 -1.72 10.33 -3.64
C PHE A 30 -2.64 9.81 -2.53
N GLY A 31 -3.93 10.18 -2.54
CA GLY A 31 -4.89 9.72 -1.54
C GLY A 31 -5.12 8.20 -1.57
N LYS A 32 -5.14 7.60 -2.77
CA LYS A 32 -5.28 6.15 -2.94
C LYS A 32 -4.01 5.42 -2.48
N ASP A 33 -2.84 5.98 -2.81
CA ASP A 33 -1.55 5.43 -2.41
C ASP A 33 -1.36 5.44 -0.89
N MET A 34 -1.75 6.54 -0.23
CA MET A 34 -1.72 6.63 1.24
C MET A 34 -2.69 5.67 1.91
N LEU A 35 -3.92 5.54 1.40
CA LEU A 35 -4.87 4.57 1.92
C LEU A 35 -4.35 3.14 1.79
N ASN A 36 -3.80 2.77 0.62
CA ASN A 36 -3.16 1.47 0.42
C ASN A 36 -2.00 1.23 1.41
N SER A 37 -1.17 2.25 1.67
CA SER A 37 -0.07 2.16 2.63
C SER A 37 -0.57 1.94 4.07
N VAL A 38 -1.59 2.69 4.51
CA VAL A 38 -2.20 2.52 5.85
C VAL A 38 -2.82 1.13 6.00
N VAL A 39 -3.55 0.65 4.99
CA VAL A 39 -4.10 -0.71 5.00
C VAL A 39 -2.97 -1.75 5.03
N GLY A 40 -1.86 -1.51 4.34
CA GLY A 40 -0.65 -2.32 4.42
C GLY A 40 -0.06 -2.39 5.83
N ILE A 41 -0.05 -1.28 6.57
CA ILE A 41 0.41 -1.26 7.97
C ILE A 41 -0.52 -2.12 8.85
N ILE A 42 -1.83 -1.98 8.71
CA ILE A 42 -2.81 -2.77 9.47
C ILE A 42 -2.64 -4.27 9.14
N TRP A 43 -2.45 -4.59 7.86
CA TRP A 43 -2.17 -5.95 7.40
C TRP A 43 -0.90 -6.52 8.06
N GLN A 44 0.21 -5.77 8.07
CA GLN A 44 1.44 -6.19 8.76
C GLN A 44 1.24 -6.37 10.27
N MET A 45 0.51 -5.46 10.93
CA MET A 45 0.24 -5.57 12.36
C MET A 45 -0.54 -6.85 12.70
N THR A 46 -1.52 -7.24 11.87
CA THR A 46 -2.26 -8.50 12.10
C THR A 46 -1.35 -9.73 12.01
N MET A 47 -0.32 -9.73 11.16
CA MET A 47 0.69 -10.81 11.12
C MET A 47 1.50 -10.93 12.40
N VAL A 48 1.80 -9.81 13.07
CA VAL A 48 2.52 -9.80 14.35
C VAL A 48 1.60 -10.22 15.50
N LEU A 49 0.34 -9.81 15.47
CA LEU A 49 -0.64 -10.13 16.52
C LEU A 49 -1.06 -11.60 16.54
N MET A 50 -1.14 -12.26 15.38
CA MET A 50 -1.51 -13.68 15.28
C MET A 50 -0.67 -14.62 16.17
N PRO A 51 0.69 -14.64 16.11
CA PRO A 51 1.49 -15.49 16.98
C PRO A 51 1.39 -15.09 18.46
N ILE A 52 1.17 -13.81 18.77
CA ILE A 52 0.97 -13.36 20.15
C ILE A 52 -0.32 -13.94 20.72
N TYR A 53 -1.44 -13.84 19.98
CA TYR A 53 -2.72 -14.41 20.39
C TYR A 53 -2.69 -15.93 20.52
N LEU A 54 -1.94 -16.60 19.64
CA LEU A 54 -1.71 -18.04 19.73
C LEU A 54 -0.97 -18.42 21.02
N ILE A 55 0.05 -17.65 21.42
CA ILE A 55 0.83 -17.90 22.64
C ILE A 55 -0.02 -17.73 23.89
N ILE A 56 -0.83 -16.67 23.96
CA ILE A 56 -1.72 -16.42 25.11
C ILE A 56 -2.98 -17.31 25.11
N ARG A 57 -3.16 -18.15 24.07
CA ARG A 57 -4.30 -19.05 23.85
C ARG A 57 -5.66 -18.35 23.70
N GLU A 58 -5.66 -17.09 23.29
CA GLU A 58 -6.88 -16.32 23.01
C GLU A 58 -7.35 -16.56 21.57
N ILE A 59 -8.10 -17.65 21.37
CA ILE A 59 -8.53 -18.10 20.05
C ILE A 59 -9.56 -17.13 19.41
N GLN A 60 -10.37 -16.45 20.21
CA GLN A 60 -11.37 -15.51 19.72
C GLN A 60 -10.71 -14.29 19.05
N ASP A 61 -9.74 -13.66 19.73
CA ASP A 61 -9.01 -12.51 19.19
C ASP A 61 -8.12 -12.89 18.00
N MET A 62 -7.57 -14.10 18.02
CA MET A 62 -6.83 -14.66 16.88
C MET A 62 -7.73 -14.78 15.64
N LEU A 63 -8.98 -15.28 15.80
CA LEU A 63 -9.93 -15.38 14.70
C LEU A 63 -10.29 -13.99 14.13
N ILE A 64 -10.46 -12.99 14.98
CA ILE A 64 -10.69 -11.60 14.54
C ILE A 64 -9.50 -11.10 13.72
N CYS A 65 -8.27 -11.34 14.17
CA CYS A 65 -7.07 -10.96 13.42
C CYS A 65 -6.98 -11.66 12.06
N ILE A 66 -7.32 -12.95 11.98
CA ILE A 66 -7.36 -13.70 10.73
C ILE A 66 -8.40 -13.10 9.78
N VAL A 67 -9.58 -12.73 10.27
CA VAL A 67 -10.62 -12.09 9.44
C VAL A 67 -10.13 -10.74 8.92
N ILE A 68 -9.55 -9.89 9.76
CA ILE A 68 -8.99 -8.59 9.35
C ILE A 68 -7.87 -8.79 8.32
N PHE A 69 -6.99 -9.77 8.56
CA PHE A 69 -5.90 -10.10 7.64
C PHE A 69 -6.42 -10.53 6.26
N VAL A 70 -7.44 -11.38 6.19
CA VAL A 70 -8.05 -11.81 4.92
C VAL A 70 -8.73 -10.63 4.22
N MET A 71 -9.47 -9.82 4.96
CA MET A 71 -10.17 -8.65 4.41
C MET A 71 -9.18 -7.62 3.83
N THR A 72 -8.11 -7.30 4.57
CA THR A 72 -7.07 -6.38 4.11
C THR A 72 -6.24 -6.97 2.96
N SER A 73 -6.01 -8.28 2.94
CA SER A 73 -5.38 -8.97 1.79
C SER A 73 -6.21 -8.84 0.51
N ILE A 74 -7.53 -9.05 0.61
CA ILE A 74 -8.45 -8.88 -0.52
C ILE A 74 -8.45 -7.42 -0.97
N PHE A 75 -8.55 -6.47 -0.04
CA PHE A 75 -8.50 -5.05 -0.35
C PHE A 75 -7.24 -4.67 -1.12
N LEU A 76 -6.06 -5.08 -0.63
CA LEU A 76 -4.78 -4.80 -1.29
C LEU A 76 -4.68 -5.50 -2.65
N LYS A 77 -5.20 -6.72 -2.80
CA LYS A 77 -5.22 -7.42 -4.08
C LYS A 77 -6.00 -6.64 -5.14
N PHE A 78 -7.18 -6.15 -4.80
CA PHE A 78 -8.02 -5.41 -5.77
C PHE A 78 -7.58 -3.97 -5.96
N ASN A 79 -7.27 -3.25 -4.89
CA ASN A 79 -7.03 -1.81 -4.96
C ASN A 79 -5.58 -1.44 -5.30
N TRP A 80 -4.63 -2.36 -5.09
CA TRP A 80 -3.21 -2.14 -5.35
C TRP A 80 -2.65 -3.14 -6.37
N TYR A 81 -2.70 -4.45 -6.08
CA TYR A 81 -2.04 -5.46 -6.93
C TYR A 81 -2.60 -5.54 -8.36
N ASN A 82 -3.91 -5.45 -8.54
CA ASN A 82 -4.50 -5.45 -9.89
C ASN A 82 -4.14 -4.19 -10.68
N LYS A 83 -4.06 -3.02 -10.03
CA LYS A 83 -3.68 -1.77 -10.70
C LYS A 83 -2.21 -1.77 -11.09
N LEU A 84 -1.35 -2.50 -10.38
CA LEU A 84 0.05 -2.69 -10.78
C LEU A 84 0.20 -3.41 -12.12
N LYS A 85 -0.75 -4.27 -12.53
CA LYS A 85 -0.72 -4.94 -13.83
C LYS A 85 -1.15 -4.05 -15.01
N ASP A 86 -1.85 -2.95 -14.75
CA ASP A 86 -2.25 -1.99 -15.78
C ASP A 86 -1.12 -1.03 -16.17
N PHE A 87 0.05 -1.13 -15.54
CA PHE A 87 1.22 -0.38 -15.95
C PHE A 87 1.90 -1.11 -17.12
N PRO A 88 1.99 -0.49 -18.32
CA PRO A 88 2.75 -1.09 -19.41
C PRO A 88 4.24 -1.17 -19.03
N ASP A 89 4.86 -2.29 -19.40
CA ASP A 89 6.28 -2.55 -19.17
C ASP A 89 7.20 -1.55 -19.89
#